data_AF-A0A2V6P4V2-F1
#
_entry.id   AF-A0A2V6P4V2-F1
#
_cell.length_a   1.000
_cell.length_b   1.000
_cell.length_c   1.000
_cell.angle_alpha   90.00
_cell.angle_beta   90.00
_cell.angle_gamma   90.00
#
_symmetry.space_group_name_H-M   'P 1'
#
loop_
_entity.id
_entity.type
_entity.pdbx_description
1 polymer ?
#
loop_
_entity_poly.entity_id
_entity_poly.type
_entity_poly.pdbx_seq_one_letter_code
_entity_poly.pdbx_strand_id
1 'polypeptide(L)'
;SYTLGEFRKMESERMIVQAMRHKNVELNTIISPNRIQDYYRKHASEFTSKEQVKLRMIMIPAGTSDPAGQKAMAEEILGKLVNGAEFERMAQIYSEDSTRDLGGDWGWVDRGTLTAPLEKVAFNLRPGKVSNIIQLSGNYYILKVEDKRGGVTRSFAEVREEIEKKLVTEEAQAKQERWLTSLRQKAYIKMY
;
A
#
# COMPACT_ATOMS: atom_id res chain seq x y z
N SER A 1 -4.19 30.56 33.52
CA SER A 1 -3.40 31.51 32.71
C SER A 1 -2.06 31.70 33.37
N TYR A 2 -0.96 31.50 32.65
CA TYR A 2 0.39 31.76 33.16
C TYR A 2 0.58 33.25 33.41
N THR A 3 1.34 33.60 34.45
CA THR A 3 1.82 34.96 34.62
C THR A 3 2.86 35.28 33.55
N LEU A 4 3.05 36.57 33.23
CA LEU A 4 4.06 37.02 32.26
C LEU A 4 5.48 36.55 32.63
N GLY A 5 5.77 36.43 33.94
CA GLY A 5 7.04 35.91 34.44
C GLY A 5 7.21 34.40 34.19
N GLU A 6 6.19 33.59 34.47
CA GLU A 6 6.19 32.15 34.21
C GLU A 6 6.31 31.83 32.72
N PHE A 7 5.58 32.57 31.89
CA PHE A 7 5.66 32.43 30.43
C PHE A 7 7.07 32.75 29.90
N ARG A 8 7.68 33.86 30.35
CA ARG A 8 9.06 34.22 29.96
C ARG A 8 10.08 33.17 30.39
N LYS A 9 9.93 32.60 31.59
CA LYS A 9 10.81 31.53 32.09
C LYS A 9 10.68 30.26 31.25
N MET A 10 9.45 29.81 30.98
CA MET A 10 9.16 28.64 30.15
C MET A 10 9.73 28.79 28.74
N GLU A 11 9.51 29.94 28.10
CA GLU A 11 10.05 30.19 26.76
C GLU A 11 11.58 30.28 26.76
N SER A 12 12.19 30.84 27.80
CA SER A 12 13.66 30.87 27.95
C SER A 12 14.23 29.45 28.09
N GLU A 13 13.62 28.60 28.92
CA GLU A 13 14.02 27.20 29.09
C GLU A 13 13.88 26.42 27.77
N ARG A 14 12.77 26.63 27.06
CA ARG A 14 12.54 26.04 25.73
C ARG A 14 13.60 26.47 24.72
N MET A 15 13.93 27.76 24.67
CA MET A 15 14.98 28.29 23.78
C MET A 15 16.36 27.74 24.13
N ILE A 16 16.70 27.62 25.42
CA ILE A 16 17.97 27.01 25.87
C ILE A 16 18.06 25.55 25.42
N VAL A 17 16.99 24.76 25.61
CA VAL A 17 16.94 23.37 25.16
C VAL A 17 17.06 23.28 23.64
N GLN A 18 16.38 24.16 22.88
CA GLN A 18 16.51 24.22 21.43
C GLN A 18 17.92 24.58 20.97
N ALA A 19 18.55 25.59 21.57
CA ALA A 19 19.91 26.01 21.24
C ALA A 19 20.92 24.90 21.56
N MET A 20 20.75 24.20 22.69
CA MET A 20 21.58 23.06 23.07
C MET A 20 21.39 21.87 22.13
N ARG A 21 20.16 21.58 21.69
CA ARG A 21 19.91 20.57 20.65
C ARG A 21 20.59 20.94 19.34
N HIS A 22 20.38 22.17 18.86
CA HIS A 22 20.97 22.65 17.61
C HIS A 22 22.50 22.63 17.63
N LYS A 23 23.13 22.95 18.77
CA LYS A 23 24.59 22.93 18.94
C LYS A 23 25.17 21.51 19.00
N ASN A 24 24.47 20.56 19.63
CA ASN A 24 25.01 19.22 19.87
C ASN A 24 24.55 18.17 18.84
N VAL A 25 23.52 18.47 18.06
CA VAL A 25 23.03 17.65 16.95
C VAL A 25 23.36 18.40 15.66
N GLU A 26 24.61 18.30 15.21
CA GLU A 26 25.02 18.91 13.95
C GLU A 26 24.19 18.36 12.78
N LEU A 27 23.53 19.26 12.05
CA LEU A 27 22.79 18.98 10.83
C LEU A 27 23.70 18.68 9.61
N ASN A 28 25.01 18.90 9.72
CA ASN A 28 26.00 18.61 8.67
C ASN A 28 26.38 17.12 8.61
N THR A 29 25.39 16.24 8.78
CA THR A 29 25.59 14.82 8.62
C THR A 29 25.64 14.50 7.13
N ILE A 30 26.85 14.41 6.58
CA ILE A 30 27.06 13.89 5.22
C ILE A 30 26.83 12.37 5.28
N ILE A 31 25.79 11.90 4.59
CA ILE A 31 25.54 10.46 4.42
C ILE A 31 26.40 9.97 3.26
N SER A 32 27.23 8.97 3.50
CA SER A 32 28.10 8.43 2.44
C SER A 32 27.27 7.81 1.30
N PRO A 33 27.70 7.94 0.03
CA PRO A 33 26.98 7.32 -1.10
C PRO A 33 26.75 5.81 -0.93
N ASN A 34 27.72 5.10 -0.34
CA ASN A 34 27.60 3.67 -0.07
C ASN A 34 26.46 3.35 0.90
N ARG A 35 26.25 4.18 1.93
CA ARG A 35 25.15 3.99 2.89
C ARG A 35 23.78 4.18 2.22
N ILE A 36 23.66 5.13 1.30
CA ILE A 36 22.44 5.37 0.51
C ILE A 36 22.17 4.16 -0.41
N GLN A 37 23.21 3.66 -1.10
CA GLN A 37 23.07 2.50 -1.99
C GLN A 37 22.74 1.21 -1.23
N ASP A 38 23.38 0.99 -0.08
CA ASP A 38 23.08 -0.15 0.79
C ASP A 38 21.66 -0.08 1.34
N TYR A 39 21.19 1.12 1.69
CA TYR A 39 19.82 1.33 2.11
C TYR A 39 18.84 0.94 1.01
N TYR A 40 19.01 1.46 -0.21
CA TYR A 40 18.18 1.10 -1.35
C TYR A 40 18.15 -0.41 -1.61
N ARG A 41 19.32 -1.07 -1.60
CA ARG A 41 19.39 -2.52 -1.84
C ARG A 41 18.63 -3.33 -0.78
N LYS A 42 18.70 -2.91 0.48
CA LYS A 42 18.04 -3.60 1.60
C LYS A 42 16.54 -3.29 1.71
N HIS A 43 16.11 -2.15 1.18
CA HIS A 43 14.74 -1.65 1.31
C HIS A 43 14.08 -1.38 -0.06
N ALA A 44 14.50 -2.09 -1.11
CA ALA A 44 14.01 -1.88 -2.47
C ALA A 44 12.48 -2.00 -2.56
N SER A 45 11.88 -2.89 -1.76
CA SER A 45 10.44 -3.06 -1.67
C SER A 45 9.68 -1.84 -1.13
N GLU A 46 10.32 -0.96 -0.34
CA GLU A 46 9.71 0.31 0.09
C GLU A 46 9.47 1.25 -1.09
N PHE A 47 10.25 1.09 -2.17
CA PHE A 47 10.17 1.89 -3.40
C PHE A 47 9.40 1.17 -4.52
N THR A 48 8.83 0.00 -4.23
CA THR A 48 7.94 -0.71 -5.15
C THR A 48 6.53 -0.16 -5.03
N SER A 49 6.04 0.44 -6.10
CA SER A 49 4.64 0.85 -6.19
C SER A 49 3.73 -0.38 -6.02
N LYS A 50 2.61 -0.22 -5.31
CA LYS A 50 1.62 -1.29 -5.19
C LYS A 50 1.14 -1.70 -6.58
N GLU A 51 1.15 -2.99 -6.86
CA GLU A 51 0.56 -3.52 -8.08
C GLU A 51 -0.97 -3.45 -7.98
N GLN A 52 -1.60 -2.93 -9.01
CA GLN A 52 -3.04 -2.75 -9.10
C GLN A 52 -3.57 -3.25 -10.45
N VAL A 53 -4.77 -3.81 -10.42
CA VAL A 53 -5.52 -4.19 -11.63
C VAL A 53 -6.85 -3.42 -11.67
N LYS A 54 -7.25 -2.93 -12.83
CA LYS A 54 -8.60 -2.41 -13.03
C LYS A 54 -9.52 -3.58 -13.38
N LEU A 55 -10.40 -3.93 -12.45
CA LEU A 55 -11.12 -5.21 -12.46
C LEU A 55 -12.62 -5.00 -12.72
N ARG A 56 -13.18 -5.89 -13.56
CA ARG A 56 -14.60 -6.21 -13.50
C ARG A 56 -14.82 -7.66 -13.10
N MET A 57 -15.92 -7.91 -12.39
CA MET A 57 -16.26 -9.23 -11.87
C MET A 57 -17.74 -9.56 -12.10
N ILE A 58 -17.99 -10.81 -12.48
CA ILE A 58 -19.31 -11.44 -12.42
C ILE A 58 -19.21 -12.54 -11.37
N MET A 59 -20.06 -12.48 -10.35
CA MET A 59 -20.26 -13.57 -9.39
C MET A 59 -21.62 -14.21 -9.64
N ILE A 60 -21.63 -15.54 -9.73
CA ILE A 60 -22.82 -16.37 -9.81
C ILE A 60 -22.83 -17.25 -8.56
N PRO A 61 -23.87 -17.22 -7.72
CA PRO A 61 -23.90 -17.98 -6.49
C PRO A 61 -23.92 -19.49 -6.77
N ALA A 62 -23.37 -20.27 -5.85
CA ALA A 62 -23.72 -21.69 -5.77
C ALA A 62 -25.21 -21.77 -5.40
N GLY A 63 -26.04 -22.21 -6.34
CA GLY A 63 -27.44 -22.51 -6.05
C GLY A 63 -27.49 -23.70 -5.10
N THR A 64 -28.07 -23.52 -3.92
CA THR A 64 -28.24 -24.63 -2.95
C THR A 64 -29.16 -25.71 -3.48
N SER A 65 -30.10 -25.34 -4.37
CA SER A 65 -31.11 -26.23 -4.96
C SER A 65 -30.75 -26.72 -6.36
N ASP A 66 -29.88 -26.01 -7.10
CA ASP A 66 -29.47 -26.38 -8.46
C ASP A 66 -28.01 -25.97 -8.77
N PRO A 67 -27.03 -26.73 -8.27
CA PRO A 67 -25.61 -26.47 -8.55
C PRO A 67 -25.23 -26.66 -10.03
N ALA A 68 -25.91 -27.56 -10.73
CA ALA A 68 -25.62 -27.89 -12.13
C ALA A 68 -26.08 -26.75 -13.05
N GLY A 69 -27.28 -26.20 -12.82
CA GLY A 69 -27.79 -25.05 -13.57
C GLY A 69 -26.92 -23.81 -13.40
N GLN A 70 -26.42 -23.54 -12.18
CA GLN A 70 -25.54 -22.38 -11.96
C GLN A 70 -24.19 -22.52 -12.66
N LYS A 71 -23.63 -23.73 -12.69
CA LYS A 71 -22.43 -24.01 -13.48
C LYS A 71 -22.68 -23.80 -14.97
N ALA A 72 -23.78 -24.35 -15.50
CA ALA A 72 -24.15 -24.19 -16.91
C ALA A 72 -24.37 -22.71 -17.28
N MET A 73 -24.97 -21.92 -16.37
CA MET A 73 -25.12 -20.47 -16.54
C MET A 73 -23.77 -19.76 -16.62
N ALA A 74 -22.82 -20.12 -15.74
CA ALA A 74 -21.46 -19.58 -15.80
C ALA A 74 -20.76 -19.89 -17.14
N GLU A 75 -20.91 -21.13 -17.63
CA GLU A 75 -20.38 -21.57 -18.93
C GLU A 75 -21.01 -20.82 -20.10
N GLU A 76 -22.33 -20.62 -20.08
CA GLU A 76 -23.05 -19.84 -21.08
C GLU A 76 -22.57 -18.38 -21.11
N ILE A 77 -22.44 -17.75 -19.94
CA ILE A 77 -21.96 -16.37 -19.83
C ILE A 77 -20.54 -16.26 -20.36
N LEU A 78 -19.64 -17.17 -19.97
CA LEU A 78 -18.28 -17.19 -20.50
C LEU A 78 -18.27 -17.34 -22.02
N GLY A 79 -19.10 -18.23 -22.57
CA GLY A 79 -19.25 -18.41 -24.02
C GLY A 79 -19.68 -17.12 -24.72
N LYS A 80 -20.67 -16.41 -24.18
CA LYS A 80 -21.11 -15.10 -24.70
C LYS A 80 -19.99 -14.06 -24.66
N LEU A 81 -19.24 -13.98 -23.54
CA LEU A 81 -18.13 -13.04 -23.38
C LEU A 81 -16.99 -13.31 -24.36
N VAL A 82 -16.64 -14.58 -24.57
CA VAL A 82 -15.62 -14.98 -25.56
C VAL A 82 -16.04 -14.62 -26.98
N ASN A 83 -17.34 -14.68 -27.27
CA ASN A 83 -17.92 -14.28 -28.55
C ASN A 83 -18.15 -12.76 -28.70
N GLY A 84 -17.63 -11.94 -27.77
CA GLY A 84 -17.67 -10.49 -27.87
C GLY A 84 -18.88 -9.81 -27.23
N ALA A 85 -19.65 -10.51 -26.39
CA ALA A 85 -20.69 -9.85 -25.59
C ALA A 85 -20.07 -8.84 -24.62
N GLU A 86 -20.78 -7.73 -24.39
CA GLU A 86 -20.36 -6.70 -23.44
C GLU A 86 -20.37 -7.24 -22.01
N PHE A 87 -19.23 -7.17 -21.33
CA PHE A 87 -19.07 -7.66 -19.96
C PHE A 87 -20.01 -6.94 -18.99
N GLU A 88 -20.17 -5.63 -19.16
CA GLU A 88 -21.05 -4.78 -18.36
C GLU A 88 -22.49 -5.28 -18.37
N ARG A 89 -22.99 -5.62 -19.57
CA ARG A 89 -24.36 -6.13 -19.75
C ARG A 89 -24.52 -7.50 -19.11
N MET A 90 -23.54 -8.40 -19.30
CA MET A 90 -23.59 -9.72 -18.67
C MET A 90 -23.55 -9.61 -17.15
N ALA A 91 -22.75 -8.69 -16.60
CA ALA A 91 -22.70 -8.44 -15.17
C ALA A 91 -24.02 -7.91 -14.64
N GLN A 92 -24.63 -6.91 -15.28
CA GLN A 92 -25.92 -6.35 -14.88
C GLN A 92 -27.06 -7.38 -14.88
N ILE A 93 -27.05 -8.31 -15.84
CA ILE A 93 -28.11 -9.31 -15.99
C ILE A 93 -27.94 -10.48 -15.03
N TYR A 94 -26.71 -10.99 -14.89
CA TYR A 94 -26.47 -12.31 -14.27
C TYR A 94 -25.69 -12.27 -12.96
N SER A 95 -24.96 -11.19 -12.68
CA SER A 95 -24.15 -11.16 -11.47
C SER A 95 -25.01 -10.96 -10.23
N GLU A 96 -24.62 -11.59 -9.13
CA GLU A 96 -25.15 -11.31 -7.79
C GLU A 96 -24.12 -10.61 -6.88
N ASP A 97 -23.08 -10.04 -7.47
CA ASP A 97 -22.11 -9.24 -6.72
C ASP A 97 -22.67 -7.84 -6.43
N SER A 98 -22.15 -7.20 -5.39
CA SER A 98 -22.49 -5.81 -5.01
C SER A 98 -22.28 -4.79 -6.14
N THR A 99 -21.39 -5.06 -7.09
CA THR A 99 -21.10 -4.18 -8.24
C THR A 99 -21.95 -4.49 -9.48
N ARG A 100 -22.93 -5.40 -9.40
CA ARG A 100 -23.84 -5.78 -10.51
C ARG A 100 -24.38 -4.57 -11.27
N ASP A 101 -24.96 -3.61 -10.53
CA ASP A 101 -25.62 -2.44 -11.13
C ASP A 101 -24.60 -1.48 -11.81
N LEU A 102 -23.33 -1.57 -11.42
CA LEU A 102 -22.18 -0.86 -12.03
C LEU A 102 -21.51 -1.66 -13.17
N GLY A 103 -22.17 -2.70 -13.69
CA GLY A 103 -21.59 -3.56 -14.72
C GLY A 103 -20.41 -4.38 -14.23
N GLY A 104 -20.42 -4.75 -12.95
CA GLY A 104 -19.37 -5.52 -12.31
C GLY A 104 -18.10 -4.73 -12.03
N ASP A 105 -18.12 -3.39 -12.04
CA ASP A 105 -16.92 -2.55 -11.88
C ASP A 105 -16.43 -2.50 -10.43
N TRP A 106 -15.23 -3.06 -10.19
CA TRP A 106 -14.52 -3.01 -8.91
C TRP A 106 -13.48 -1.88 -8.86
N GLY A 107 -13.31 -1.14 -9.97
CA GLY A 107 -12.30 -0.10 -10.09
C GLY A 107 -10.88 -0.67 -10.01
N TRP A 108 -9.97 0.12 -9.43
CA TRP A 108 -8.58 -0.29 -9.20
C TRP A 108 -8.46 -1.09 -7.90
N VAL A 109 -8.02 -2.34 -8.03
CA VAL A 109 -7.86 -3.28 -6.91
C VAL A 109 -6.37 -3.50 -6.64
N ASP A 110 -5.96 -3.28 -5.38
CA ASP A 110 -4.60 -3.54 -4.90
C ASP A 110 -4.32 -5.04 -4.82
N ARG A 111 -3.07 -5.44 -5.07
CA ARG A 111 -2.59 -6.76 -4.70
C ARG A 111 -2.69 -6.92 -3.18
N GLY A 112 -3.27 -8.03 -2.73
CA GLY A 112 -3.59 -8.33 -1.34
C GLY A 112 -5.06 -8.09 -0.96
N THR A 113 -5.87 -7.47 -1.83
CA THR A 113 -7.28 -7.17 -1.54
C THR A 113 -8.22 -8.34 -1.83
N LEU A 114 -7.93 -9.15 -2.85
CA LEU A 114 -8.77 -10.28 -3.25
C LEU A 114 -8.36 -11.56 -2.51
N THR A 115 -9.28 -12.53 -2.44
CA THR A 115 -8.93 -13.88 -1.99
C THR A 115 -7.94 -14.52 -2.95
N ALA A 116 -7.04 -15.37 -2.44
CA ALA A 116 -5.90 -15.89 -3.19
C ALA A 116 -6.25 -16.51 -4.57
N PRO A 117 -7.37 -17.26 -4.75
CA PRO A 117 -7.73 -17.79 -6.07
C PRO A 117 -8.12 -16.69 -7.08
N LEU A 118 -8.90 -15.70 -6.65
CA LEU A 118 -9.31 -14.58 -7.51
C LEU A 118 -8.12 -13.67 -7.82
N GLU A 119 -7.29 -13.37 -6.82
CA GLU A 119 -6.09 -12.57 -6.98
C GLU A 119 -5.14 -13.19 -7.99
N LYS A 120 -4.85 -14.49 -7.85
CA LYS A 120 -3.95 -15.19 -8.75
C LYS A 120 -4.41 -15.08 -10.19
N VAL A 121 -5.71 -15.15 -10.45
CA VAL A 121 -6.24 -15.03 -11.82
C VAL A 121 -6.21 -13.57 -12.28
N ALA A 122 -6.71 -12.62 -11.49
CA ALA A 122 -6.75 -11.20 -11.83
C ALA A 122 -5.34 -10.67 -12.17
N PHE A 123 -4.35 -10.96 -11.34
CA PHE A 123 -3.00 -10.45 -11.54
C PHE A 123 -2.19 -11.22 -12.59
N ASN A 124 -2.61 -12.41 -13.03
CA ASN A 124 -1.98 -13.11 -14.17
C ASN A 124 -2.68 -12.84 -15.51
N LEU A 125 -3.93 -12.38 -15.49
CA LEU A 125 -4.71 -12.12 -16.71
C LEU A 125 -4.19 -10.90 -17.46
N ARG A 126 -4.06 -10.96 -18.79
CA ARG A 126 -3.62 -9.79 -19.57
C ARG A 126 -4.71 -8.71 -19.61
N PRO A 127 -4.35 -7.41 -19.65
CA PRO A 127 -5.31 -6.34 -19.90
C PRO A 127 -6.17 -6.62 -21.14
N GLY A 128 -7.45 -6.29 -21.07
CA GLY A 128 -8.47 -6.55 -22.08
C GLY A 128 -8.95 -8.00 -22.16
N LYS A 129 -8.46 -8.93 -21.32
CA LYS A 129 -8.88 -10.33 -21.36
C LYS A 129 -9.90 -10.67 -20.28
N VAL A 130 -10.71 -11.68 -20.58
CA VAL A 130 -11.66 -12.32 -19.67
C VAL A 130 -11.05 -13.63 -19.17
N SER A 131 -11.24 -13.97 -17.90
CA SER A 131 -10.75 -15.20 -17.30
C SER A 131 -11.62 -16.40 -17.67
N ASN A 132 -11.10 -17.61 -17.41
CA ASN A 132 -11.96 -18.79 -17.27
C ASN A 132 -12.81 -18.66 -15.98
N ILE A 133 -13.78 -19.57 -15.82
CA ILE A 133 -14.58 -19.67 -14.61
C ILE A 133 -13.70 -20.09 -13.44
N ILE A 134 -13.82 -19.34 -12.35
CA ILE A 134 -13.13 -19.61 -11.08
C ILE A 134 -14.18 -20.07 -10.09
N GLN A 135 -13.99 -21.25 -9.51
CA GLN A 135 -14.87 -21.74 -8.46
C GLN A 135 -14.27 -21.41 -7.09
N LEU A 136 -15.03 -20.72 -6.24
CA LEU A 136 -14.61 -20.38 -4.88
C LEU A 136 -15.81 -20.41 -3.94
N SER A 137 -15.70 -21.21 -2.87
CA SER A 137 -16.75 -21.38 -1.86
C SER A 137 -18.13 -21.73 -2.45
N GLY A 138 -18.14 -22.55 -3.52
CA GLY A 138 -19.34 -22.93 -4.26
C GLY A 138 -19.75 -21.94 -5.35
N ASN A 139 -19.41 -20.66 -5.21
CA ASN A 139 -19.73 -19.63 -6.21
C ASN A 139 -18.81 -19.73 -7.42
N TYR A 140 -19.28 -19.20 -8.54
CA TYR A 140 -18.55 -19.09 -9.79
C TYR A 140 -18.24 -17.63 -10.09
N TYR A 141 -17.00 -17.36 -10.46
CA TYR A 141 -16.51 -16.01 -10.77
C TYR A 141 -15.93 -15.97 -12.17
N ILE A 142 -16.23 -14.90 -12.89
CA ILE A 142 -15.60 -14.56 -14.16
C ILE A 142 -15.05 -13.14 -14.02
N LEU A 143 -13.77 -12.97 -14.35
CA LEU A 143 -13.06 -11.71 -14.19
C LEU A 143 -12.72 -11.13 -15.55
N LYS A 144 -12.72 -9.81 -15.66
CA LYS A 144 -12.13 -9.07 -16.77
C LYS A 144 -11.15 -8.05 -16.22
N VAL A 145 -9.91 -8.09 -16.70
CA VAL A 145 -8.92 -7.06 -16.35
C VAL A 145 -8.92 -6.05 -17.47
N GLU A 146 -9.31 -4.83 -17.18
CA GLU A 146 -9.30 -3.74 -18.16
C GLU A 146 -7.89 -3.17 -18.32
N ASP A 147 -7.18 -2.99 -17.21
CA ASP A 147 -5.87 -2.36 -17.19
C ASP A 147 -5.03 -2.83 -15.98
N LYS A 148 -3.72 -2.57 -16.00
CA LYS A 148 -2.78 -2.89 -14.91
C LYS A 148 -1.76 -1.78 -14.72
N ARG A 149 -1.40 -1.50 -13.46
CA ARG A 149 -0.36 -0.54 -13.12
C ARG A 149 0.37 -0.93 -11.84
N GLY A 150 1.51 -0.27 -11.60
CA GLY A 150 2.32 -0.49 -10.40
C GLY A 150 3.09 -1.80 -10.44
N GLY A 151 3.57 -2.27 -9.28
CA GLY A 151 4.52 -3.38 -9.19
C GLY A 151 5.92 -3.02 -9.69
N VAL A 152 6.14 -1.74 -10.01
CA VAL A 152 7.42 -1.23 -10.49
C VAL A 152 8.17 -0.63 -9.30
N THR A 153 9.39 -1.12 -9.11
CA THR A 153 10.37 -0.53 -8.19
C THR A 153 10.98 0.70 -8.83
N ARG A 154 10.80 1.86 -8.20
CA ARG A 154 11.47 3.11 -8.62
C ARG A 154 12.97 2.90 -8.54
N SER A 155 13.69 3.32 -9.57
CA SER A 155 15.13 3.16 -9.68
C SER A 155 15.88 3.93 -8.59
N PHE A 156 17.09 3.49 -8.26
CA PHE A 156 17.95 4.18 -7.29
C PHE A 156 18.10 5.68 -7.60
N ALA A 157 18.20 6.05 -8.88
CA ALA A 157 18.34 7.45 -9.29
C ALA A 157 17.11 8.29 -8.91
N GLU A 158 15.91 7.73 -9.04
CA GLU A 158 14.65 8.42 -8.73
C GLU A 158 14.42 8.61 -7.23
N VAL A 159 14.97 7.74 -6.38
CA VAL A 159 14.75 7.75 -4.92
C VAL A 159 15.98 8.15 -4.12
N ARG A 160 17.12 8.42 -4.76
CA ARG A 160 18.39 8.76 -4.08
C ARG A 160 18.23 9.92 -3.10
N GLU A 161 17.66 11.04 -3.55
CA GLU A 161 17.49 12.24 -2.71
C GLU A 161 16.51 12.00 -1.56
N GLU A 162 15.48 11.18 -1.80
CA GLU A 162 14.49 10.78 -0.79
C GLU A 162 15.16 9.94 0.31
N ILE A 163 15.98 8.96 -0.08
CA ILE A 163 16.76 8.12 0.84
C ILE A 163 17.76 8.96 1.62
N GLU A 164 18.46 9.89 0.97
CA GLU A 164 19.44 10.76 1.62
C GLU A 164 18.77 11.60 2.72
N LYS A 165 17.65 12.27 2.41
CA LYS A 165 16.87 13.04 3.39
C LYS A 165 16.39 12.18 4.55
N LYS A 166 15.92 10.96 4.28
CA LYS A 166 15.51 10.00 5.32
C LYS A 166 16.68 9.65 6.23
N LEU A 167 17.83 9.26 5.68
CA LEU A 167 19.01 8.88 6.43
C LEU A 167 19.62 10.04 7.24
N VAL A 168 19.59 11.26 6.72
CA VAL A 168 19.98 12.47 7.47
C VAL A 168 19.08 12.66 8.69
N THR A 169 17.77 12.52 8.50
CA THR A 169 16.79 12.66 9.58
C THR A 169 16.98 11.59 10.65
N GLU A 170 17.14 10.32 10.25
CA GLU A 170 17.39 9.20 11.15
C GLU A 170 18.70 9.37 11.94
N GLU A 171 19.78 9.80 11.29
CA GLU A 171 21.06 10.03 11.97
C GLU A 171 20.98 11.20 12.95
N ALA A 172 20.27 12.28 12.60
CA ALA A 172 20.05 13.41 13.50
C ALA A 172 19.25 12.98 14.75
N GLN A 173 18.19 12.18 14.58
CA GLN A 173 17.43 11.61 15.69
C GLN A 173 18.31 10.71 16.57
N ALA A 174 19.09 9.81 15.97
CA ALA A 174 19.99 8.92 16.70
C ALA A 174 21.06 9.69 17.49
N LYS A 175 21.64 10.75 16.91
CA LYS A 175 22.58 11.64 17.63
C LYS A 175 21.92 12.35 18.80
N GLN A 176 20.68 12.84 18.62
CA GLN A 176 19.92 13.49 19.69
C GLN A 176 19.68 12.52 20.86
N GLU A 177 19.28 11.29 20.58
CA GLU A 177 19.05 10.26 21.61
C GLU A 177 20.33 9.91 22.37
N ARG A 178 21.46 9.75 21.66
CA ARG A 178 22.77 9.53 22.30
C ARG A 178 23.16 10.69 23.20
N TRP A 179 22.96 11.93 22.74
CA TRP A 179 23.24 13.12 23.54
C TRP A 179 22.37 13.17 24.80
N LEU A 180 21.05 12.98 24.69
CA LEU A 180 20.13 12.92 25.83
C LEU A 180 20.50 11.81 26.82
N THR A 181 20.89 10.64 26.31
CA THR A 181 21.35 9.51 27.15
C THR A 181 22.60 9.89 27.92
N SER A 182 23.57 10.55 27.28
CA SER A 182 24.79 11.03 27.96
C SER A 182 24.51 12.07 29.05
N LEU A 183 23.51 12.94 28.83
CA LEU A 183 23.08 13.92 29.84
C LEU A 183 22.43 13.24 31.04
N ARG A 184 21.55 12.25 30.80
CA ARG A 184 20.90 11.49 31.88
C ARG A 184 21.91 10.75 32.76
N GLN A 185 22.93 10.15 32.16
CA GLN A 185 23.99 9.46 32.91
C GLN A 185 24.86 10.41 33.73
N LYS A 186 25.14 11.61 33.22
CA LYS A 186 25.91 12.64 33.93
C LYS A 186 25.09 13.37 35.00
N ALA A 187 23.77 13.35 34.90
CA ALA A 187 22.88 13.94 35.89
C ALA A 187 22.72 12.99 37.08
N TYR A 188 23.05 13.45 38.29
CA TYR A 188 22.77 12.73 39.53
C TYR A 188 21.26 12.87 39.83
N ILE A 189 20.45 11.91 39.39
CA ILE A 189 18.99 11.90 39.63
C ILE A 189 18.72 11.15 40.95
N LYS A 190 18.48 11.86 42.04
CA LYS A 190 17.86 11.28 43.25
C LYS A 190 16.35 11.21 43.03
N MET A 191 15.80 9.99 42.96
CA MET A 191 14.35 9.77 43.11
C MET A 191 14.05 9.75 44.61
N TYR A 192 13.11 10.60 45.05
CA TYR A 192 12.53 10.58 46.40
C TYR A 192 11.20 9.85 46.39
#